data_AF-A0A1H0B699-F1
#
_entry.id   AF-A0A1H0B699-F1
#
_cell.length_a   1.000
_cell.length_b   1.000
_cell.length_c   1.000
_cell.angle_alpha   90.00
_cell.angle_beta   90.00
_cell.angle_gamma   90.00
#
_symmetry.space_group_name_H-M   'P 1'
#
loop_
_entity.id
_entity.type
_entity.pdbx_description
1 polymer ?
#
loop_
_entity_poly.entity_id
_entity_poly.type
_entity_poly.pdbx_seq_one_letter_code
_entity_poly.pdbx_strand_id
1 'polypeptide(L)'
;MTNIEIILLILSVIEIILLILVLLFFFRLKKSEKFVANLQKKQEDFIQKLSFSSEMEKEFLNTFTTRQEELIELEKILSKKTKELKKLILKAEQFTNSPLFVKQIILMGHKAGESIESLAKTFNLTQEEVELILEHSK
;
A
#
# COMPACT_ATOMS: atom_id res chain seq x y z
N MET A 1 -65.38 67.94 8.64
CA MET A 1 -63.95 67.61 8.82
C MET A 1 -63.16 68.80 8.31
N THR A 2 -62.45 69.52 9.18
CA THR A 2 -61.68 70.70 8.76
C THR A 2 -60.42 70.27 7.99
N ASN A 3 -59.88 71.12 7.11
CA ASN A 3 -58.67 70.81 6.34
C ASN A 3 -57.48 70.40 7.23
N ILE A 4 -57.45 70.88 8.48
CA ILE A 4 -56.41 70.59 9.47
C ILE A 4 -56.51 69.14 9.98
N GLU A 5 -57.72 68.63 10.22
CA GLU A 5 -57.94 67.24 10.65
C GLU A 5 -57.46 66.24 9.59
N ILE A 6 -57.65 66.56 8.30
CA ILE A 6 -57.19 65.72 7.19
C ILE A 6 -55.65 65.67 7.13
N ILE A 7 -54.98 66.81 7.34
CA ILE A 7 -53.51 66.89 7.37
C ILE A 7 -52.94 66.09 8.55
N LEU A 8 -53.53 66.20 9.74
CA LEU A 8 -53.10 65.44 10.91
C LEU A 8 -53.28 63.93 10.71
N LEU A 9 -54.37 63.51 10.07
CA LEU A 9 -54.61 62.09 9.77
C LEU A 9 -53.57 61.54 8.78
N ILE A 10 -53.26 62.30 7.73
CA ILE A 10 -52.21 61.91 6.76
C ILE A 10 -50.85 61.82 7.44
N LEU A 11 -50.50 62.79 8.30
CA LEU A 11 -49.23 62.80 9.03
C LEU A 11 -49.10 61.57 9.95
N SER A 12 -50.16 61.22 10.67
CA SER A 12 -50.19 60.03 11.53
C SER A 12 -50.07 58.73 10.73
N VAL A 13 -50.71 58.63 9.56
CA VAL A 13 -50.55 57.47 8.66
C VAL A 13 -49.11 57.36 8.16
N ILE A 14 -48.49 58.47 7.77
CA ILE A 14 -47.09 58.50 7.35
C ILE A 14 -46.16 58.08 8.50
N GLU A 15 -46.43 58.55 9.72
CA GLU A 15 -45.66 58.16 10.91
C GLU A 15 -45.74 56.65 11.15
N ILE A 16 -46.93 56.05 11.05
CA ILE A 16 -47.12 54.60 11.19
C ILE A 16 -46.35 53.84 10.10
N ILE A 17 -46.39 54.32 8.85
CA ILE A 17 -45.65 53.71 7.74
C ILE A 17 -44.14 53.77 7.98
N LEU A 18 -43.62 54.91 8.44
CA LEU A 18 -42.20 55.06 8.76
C LEU A 18 -41.77 54.10 9.89
N LEU A 19 -42.61 53.95 10.92
CA LEU A 19 -42.31 53.05 12.04
C LEU A 19 -42.29 51.58 11.60
N ILE A 20 -43.22 51.16 10.74
CA ILE A 20 -43.23 49.82 10.14
C ILE A 20 -41.97 49.61 9.28
N LEU A 21 -41.57 50.61 8.50
CA LEU A 21 -40.39 50.53 7.65
C LEU A 21 -39.12 50.35 8.49
N VAL A 22 -38.96 51.12 9.57
CA VAL A 22 -37.83 50.97 10.51
C VAL A 22 -37.81 49.57 11.13
N LEU A 23 -38.96 49.04 11.57
CA LEU A 23 -39.05 47.68 12.10
C LEU A 23 -38.62 46.64 11.06
N LEU A 24 -39.12 46.73 9.83
CA LEU A 24 -38.74 45.81 8.75
C LEU A 24 -37.23 45.88 8.44
N PHE A 25 -36.66 47.08 8.42
CA PHE A 25 -35.21 47.26 8.25
C PHE A 25 -34.43 46.61 9.39
N PHE A 26 -34.86 46.79 10.64
CA PHE A 26 -34.23 46.18 11.80
C PHE A 26 -34.23 44.65 11.72
N PHE A 27 -35.38 44.04 11.39
CA PHE A 27 -35.47 42.59 11.21
C PHE A 27 -34.64 42.08 10.04
N ARG A 28 -34.59 42.82 8.92
CA ARG A 28 -33.78 42.47 7.77
C ARG A 28 -32.29 42.50 8.11
N LEU A 29 -31.83 43.52 8.84
CA LEU A 29 -30.43 43.66 9.25
C LEU A 29 -30.01 42.48 10.15
N LYS A 30 -30.80 42.20 11.19
CA LYS A 30 -30.54 41.11 12.14
C LYS A 30 -30.52 39.73 11.48
N LYS A 31 -31.33 39.52 10.44
CA LYS A 31 -31.31 38.28 9.64
C LYS A 31 -30.03 38.18 8.81
N SER A 32 -29.58 39.29 8.22
CA SER A 32 -28.35 39.35 7.43
C SER A 32 -27.11 39.05 8.29
N GLU A 33 -27.02 39.63 9.49
CA GLU A 33 -25.92 39.38 10.43
C GLU A 33 -25.83 37.90 10.83
N LYS A 34 -26.97 37.29 11.19
CA LYS A 34 -27.01 35.86 11.54
C LYS A 34 -26.60 34.96 10.38
N PHE A 35 -26.97 35.31 9.15
CA PHE A 35 -26.61 34.53 7.98
C PHE A 35 -25.11 34.60 7.69
N VAL A 36 -24.52 35.80 7.76
CA VAL A 36 -23.07 35.99 7.57
C VAL A 36 -22.28 35.28 8.66
N ALA A 37 -22.67 35.40 9.92
CA ALA A 37 -22.01 34.70 11.03
C ALA A 37 -22.04 33.17 10.85
N ASN A 38 -23.17 32.62 10.40
CA ASN A 38 -23.27 31.19 10.10
C ASN A 38 -22.39 30.76 8.92
N LEU A 39 -22.27 31.59 7.89
CA LEU A 39 -21.38 31.32 6.75
C LEU A 39 -19.90 31.35 7.16
N GLN A 40 -19.50 32.34 7.96
CA GLN A 40 -18.13 32.44 8.49
C GLN A 40 -17.78 31.20 9.31
N LYS A 41 -18.66 30.78 10.22
CA LYS A 41 -18.46 29.56 11.01
C LYS A 41 -18.30 28.31 10.14
N LYS A 42 -19.15 28.14 9.11
CA LYS A 42 -19.02 27.01 8.18
C LYS A 42 -17.73 27.05 7.38
N GLN A 43 -17.26 28.24 7.02
CA GLN A 43 -16.02 28.42 6.29
C GLN A 43 -14.80 28.07 7.16
N GLU A 44 -14.80 28.48 8.43
CA GLU A 44 -13.77 28.10 9.40
C GLU A 44 -13.71 26.59 9.60
N ASP A 45 -14.87 25.94 9.83
CA ASP A 45 -14.96 24.48 9.97
C ASP A 45 -14.44 23.75 8.70
N PHE A 46 -14.72 24.29 7.52
CA PHE A 46 -14.26 23.73 6.25
C PHE A 46 -12.75 23.89 6.05
N ILE A 47 -12.19 25.07 6.37
CA ILE A 47 -10.75 25.31 6.30
C ILE A 47 -10.00 24.40 7.28
N GLN A 48 -10.52 24.22 8.50
CA GLN A 48 -9.90 23.34 9.48
C GLN A 48 -9.83 21.89 8.96
N LYS A 49 -10.92 21.38 8.38
CA LYS A 49 -10.93 20.04 7.76
C LYS A 49 -9.94 19.92 6.61
N LEU A 50 -9.88 20.92 5.73
CA LEU A 50 -8.92 20.95 4.62
C LEU A 50 -7.47 20.94 5.11
N SER A 51 -7.15 21.75 6.12
CA SER A 51 -5.80 21.81 6.69
C SER A 51 -5.39 20.46 7.28
N PHE A 52 -6.28 19.81 8.03
CA PHE A 52 -6.03 18.48 8.60
C PHE A 52 -5.83 17.41 7.52
N SER A 53 -6.67 17.40 6.47
CA SER A 53 -6.52 16.46 5.36
C SER A 53 -5.21 16.67 4.59
N SER A 54 -4.81 17.92 4.36
CA SER A 54 -3.56 18.23 3.66
C SER A 54 -2.31 17.84 4.47
N GLU A 55 -2.38 17.99 5.79
CA GLU A 55 -1.32 17.55 6.70
C GLU A 55 -1.18 16.02 6.68
N MET A 56 -2.30 15.29 6.79
CA MET A 56 -2.31 13.83 6.65
C MET A 56 -1.77 13.36 5.29
N GLU A 57 -2.14 14.02 4.20
CA GLU A 57 -1.68 13.66 2.85
C GLU A 57 -0.16 13.78 2.73
N LYS A 58 0.44 14.84 3.30
CA LYS A 58 1.89 15.01 3.33
C LYS A 58 2.59 13.92 4.14
N GLU A 59 2.06 13.57 5.31
CA GLU A 59 2.63 12.49 6.13
C GLU A 59 2.53 11.13 5.42
N PHE A 60 1.40 10.85 4.77
CA PHE A 60 1.21 9.63 3.97
C PHE A 60 2.16 9.56 2.77
N LEU A 61 2.30 10.64 2.01
CA LEU A 61 3.18 10.67 0.83
C LEU A 61 4.65 10.49 1.20
N ASN A 62 5.11 11.11 2.29
CA ASN A 62 6.47 10.93 2.79
C ASN A 62 6.73 9.47 3.20
N THR A 63 5.82 8.88 3.96
CA THR A 63 5.94 7.49 4.41
C THR A 63 5.90 6.51 3.24
N PHE A 64 5.02 6.76 2.27
CA PHE A 64 4.88 5.90 1.10
C PHE A 64 6.13 5.91 0.22
N THR A 65 6.74 7.08 0.03
CA THR A 65 7.98 7.21 -0.77
C THR A 65 9.11 6.39 -0.15
N THR A 66 9.35 6.53 1.15
CA THR A 66 10.37 5.74 1.87
C THR A 66 10.08 4.24 1.78
N ARG A 67 8.81 3.82 1.94
CA ARG A 67 8.44 2.41 1.82
C ARG A 67 8.64 1.85 0.42
N GLN A 68 8.37 2.64 -0.62
CA GLN A 68 8.61 2.22 -2.00
C GLN A 68 10.11 2.04 -2.27
N GLU A 69 10.96 2.93 -1.76
CA GLU A 69 12.41 2.80 -1.86
C GLU A 69 12.92 1.54 -1.14
N GLU A 70 12.44 1.30 0.09
CA GLU A 70 12.74 0.08 0.86
C GLU A 70 12.31 -1.18 0.10
N LEU A 71 11.11 -1.20 -0.48
CA LEU A 71 10.59 -2.34 -1.25
C LEU A 71 11.42 -2.61 -2.51
N ILE A 72 11.84 -1.57 -3.23
CA ILE A 72 12.71 -1.70 -4.41
C ILE A 72 14.07 -2.27 -4.01
N GLU A 73 14.63 -1.84 -2.88
CA GLU A 73 15.89 -2.39 -2.38
C GLU A 73 15.73 -3.88 -1.99
N LEU A 74 14.65 -4.20 -1.27
CA LEU A 74 14.36 -5.57 -0.85
C LEU A 74 14.18 -6.49 -2.06
N GLU A 75 13.49 -6.03 -3.11
CA GLU A 75 13.31 -6.78 -4.35
C GLU A 75 14.66 -7.07 -5.03
N LYS A 76 15.56 -6.09 -5.09
CA LYS A 76 16.91 -6.28 -5.64
C LYS A 76 17.68 -7.35 -4.88
N ILE A 77 17.63 -7.31 -3.54
CA ILE A 77 18.29 -8.30 -2.69
C ILE A 77 17.70 -9.69 -2.93
N LEU A 78 16.37 -9.79 -2.94
CA LEU A 78 15.65 -11.05 -3.13
C LEU A 78 15.97 -11.66 -4.50
N SER A 79 15.91 -10.84 -5.56
CA SER A 79 16.26 -11.24 -6.94
C SER A 79 17.71 -11.73 -7.03
N LYS A 80 18.65 -11.05 -6.38
CA LYS A 80 20.05 -11.48 -6.30
C LYS A 80 20.17 -12.84 -5.61
N LYS A 81 19.49 -13.01 -4.46
CA LYS A 81 19.49 -14.28 -3.71
C LYS A 81 18.87 -15.42 -4.50
N THR A 82 17.75 -15.19 -5.19
CA THR A 82 17.15 -16.18 -6.08
C THR A 82 18.11 -16.59 -7.19
N LYS A 83 18.84 -15.65 -7.80
CA LYS A 83 19.85 -15.96 -8.82
C LYS A 83 21.03 -16.76 -8.25
N GLU A 84 21.51 -16.41 -7.07
CA GLU A 84 22.57 -17.15 -6.36
C GLU A 84 22.13 -18.60 -6.08
N LEU A 85 20.93 -18.78 -5.50
CA LEU A 85 20.37 -20.10 -5.20
C LEU A 85 20.17 -20.94 -6.46
N LYS A 86 19.62 -20.37 -7.53
CA LYS A 86 19.50 -21.08 -8.82
C LYS A 86 20.85 -21.55 -9.35
N LYS A 87 21.91 -20.74 -9.24
CA LYS A 87 23.27 -21.14 -9.64
C LYS A 87 23.80 -22.28 -8.77
N LEU A 88 23.53 -22.26 -7.46
CA LEU A 88 23.94 -23.34 -6.56
C LEU A 88 23.21 -24.65 -6.88
N ILE A 89 21.91 -24.59 -7.14
CA ILE A 89 21.12 -25.76 -7.56
C ILE A 89 21.68 -26.35 -8.85
N LEU A 90 21.92 -25.52 -9.87
CA LEU A 90 22.53 -25.99 -11.13
C LEU A 90 23.89 -26.65 -10.91
N LYS A 91 24.74 -26.10 -10.03
CA LYS A 91 26.02 -26.73 -9.68
C LYS A 91 25.83 -28.05 -8.95
N ALA A 92 24.86 -28.14 -8.05
CA ALA A 92 24.53 -29.37 -7.35
C ALA A 92 24.04 -30.44 -8.32
N GLU A 93 23.12 -30.11 -9.24
CA GLU A 93 22.64 -31.02 -10.29
C GLU A 93 23.77 -31.50 -11.21
N GLN A 94 24.66 -30.60 -11.62
CA GLN A 94 25.83 -30.96 -12.42
C GLN A 94 26.79 -31.89 -11.67
N PHE A 95 26.94 -31.70 -10.36
CA PHE A 95 27.77 -32.55 -9.51
C PHE A 95 27.13 -33.92 -9.28
N THR A 96 25.83 -33.98 -8.98
CA THR A 96 25.10 -35.25 -8.77
C THR A 96 25.02 -36.09 -10.04
N ASN A 97 24.94 -35.44 -11.20
CA ASN A 97 24.98 -36.11 -12.51
C ASN A 97 26.40 -36.38 -13.01
N SER A 98 27.43 -36.04 -12.23
CA SER A 98 28.81 -36.28 -12.64
C SER A 98 29.17 -37.78 -12.53
N PRO A 99 29.83 -38.37 -13.53
CA PRO A 99 30.25 -39.77 -13.50
C PRO A 99 31.15 -40.12 -12.29
N LEU A 100 31.94 -39.14 -11.82
CA LEU A 100 32.81 -39.30 -10.66
C LEU A 100 32.01 -39.44 -9.35
N PHE A 101 30.92 -38.69 -9.20
CA PHE A 101 30.04 -38.78 -8.03
C PHE A 101 29.27 -40.10 -8.02
N VAL A 102 28.73 -40.53 -9.17
CA VAL A 102 28.08 -41.84 -9.32
C VAL A 102 29.04 -42.97 -8.95
N LYS A 103 30.28 -42.92 -9.47
CA LYS A 103 31.35 -43.86 -9.08
C LYS A 103 31.58 -43.85 -7.57
N GLN A 104 31.71 -42.67 -6.95
CA GLN A 104 32.00 -42.56 -5.53
C GLN A 104 30.85 -43.09 -4.64
N ILE A 105 29.58 -42.89 -5.03
CA ILE A 105 28.43 -43.45 -4.32
C ILE A 105 28.39 -44.98 -4.45
N ILE A 106 28.64 -45.53 -5.65
CA ILE A 106 28.72 -46.98 -5.86
C ILE A 106 29.82 -47.60 -4.98
N LEU A 107 31.00 -46.96 -4.89
CA LEU A 107 32.08 -47.41 -4.02
C LEU A 107 31.72 -47.36 -2.53
N MET A 108 30.98 -46.33 -2.09
CA MET A 108 30.51 -46.22 -0.70
C MET A 108 29.42 -47.24 -0.38
N GLY A 109 28.43 -47.44 -1.25
CA GLY A 109 27.38 -48.44 -1.09
C GLY A 109 27.93 -49.86 -1.03
N HIS A 110 28.91 -50.18 -1.88
CA HIS A 110 29.61 -51.46 -1.83
C HIS A 110 30.41 -51.64 -0.52
N LYS A 111 31.08 -50.58 -0.03
CA LYS A 111 31.76 -50.61 1.29
C LYS A 111 30.80 -50.73 2.47
N ALA A 112 29.56 -50.26 2.33
CA ALA A 112 28.51 -50.36 3.33
C ALA A 112 27.75 -51.70 3.30
N GLY A 113 28.04 -52.57 2.31
CA GLY A 113 27.46 -53.91 2.21
C GLY A 113 26.22 -54.03 1.33
N GLU A 114 25.91 -53.03 0.50
CA GLU A 114 24.80 -53.11 -0.46
C GLU A 114 25.11 -54.08 -1.60
N SER A 115 24.10 -54.83 -2.06
CA SER A 115 24.27 -55.78 -3.16
C SER A 115 24.45 -55.05 -4.51
N ILE A 116 25.29 -55.63 -5.36
CA ILE A 116 25.61 -55.10 -6.70
C ILE A 116 24.34 -54.93 -7.54
N GLU A 117 23.35 -55.83 -7.38
CA GLU A 117 22.06 -55.73 -8.08
C GLU A 117 21.23 -54.51 -7.65
N SER A 118 21.27 -54.15 -6.36
CA SER A 118 20.55 -53.00 -5.81
C SER A 118 21.16 -51.69 -6.30
N LEU A 119 22.49 -51.63 -6.35
CA LEU A 119 23.23 -50.49 -6.88
C LEU A 119 23.00 -50.30 -8.39
N ALA A 120 23.04 -51.39 -9.17
CA ALA A 120 22.76 -51.38 -10.61
C ALA A 120 21.35 -50.87 -10.93
N LYS A 121 20.35 -51.34 -10.17
CA LYS A 121 18.94 -50.94 -10.34
C LYS A 121 18.68 -49.47 -9.96
N THR A 122 19.39 -48.93 -8.98
CA THR A 122 19.21 -47.56 -8.49
C THR A 122 19.82 -46.51 -9.44
N PHE A 123 20.97 -46.82 -10.05
CA PHE A 123 21.66 -45.92 -10.98
C PHE A 123 21.37 -46.22 -12.47
N ASN A 124 20.46 -47.16 -12.74
CA ASN A 124 20.05 -47.59 -14.08
C ASN A 124 21.24 -48.07 -14.95
N LEU A 125 22.17 -48.79 -14.32
CA LEU A 125 23.36 -49.40 -14.91
C LEU A 125 23.22 -50.92 -14.95
N THR A 126 24.01 -51.60 -15.78
CA THR A 126 24.09 -53.07 -15.78
C THR A 126 24.99 -53.57 -14.65
N GLN A 127 24.77 -54.81 -14.20
CA GLN A 127 25.57 -55.41 -13.12
C GLN A 127 27.07 -55.49 -13.48
N GLU A 128 27.37 -55.82 -14.73
CA GLU A 128 28.74 -55.87 -15.28
C GLU A 128 29.42 -54.49 -15.25
N GLU A 129 28.70 -53.40 -15.54
CA GLU A 129 29.23 -52.04 -15.48
C GLU A 129 29.58 -51.62 -14.04
N VAL A 130 28.77 -52.00 -13.06
CA VAL A 130 29.02 -51.72 -11.63
C VAL A 130 30.26 -52.48 -11.14
N GLU A 131 30.40 -53.74 -11.54
CA GLU A 131 31.56 -54.58 -11.21
C GLU A 131 32.86 -54.04 -11.83
N LEU A 132 32.78 -53.59 -13.08
CA LEU A 132 33.91 -52.95 -13.78
C LEU A 132 34.37 -51.65 -13.09
N ILE A 133 33.44 -50.85 -12.58
CA ILE A 133 33.75 -49.61 -11.82
C ILE A 133 34.45 -49.93 -10.50
N LEU A 134 34.07 -51.02 -9.82
CA LEU A 134 34.66 -51.49 -8.57
C LEU A 134 36.09 -52.02 -8.79
N GLU A 135 36.31 -52.78 -9.87
CA GLU A 135 37.62 -53.29 -10.27
C GLU A 135 38.61 -52.16 -10.63
N HIS A 136 38.16 -51.14 -11.37
CA HIS A 136 38.96 -49.96 -11.74
C HIS A 136 39.14 -48.95 -10.57
N SER A 137 38.86 -49.35 -9.33
CA SER A 137 39.11 -48.54 -8.12
C SER A 137 40.01 -49.22 -7.08
N LYS A 138 40.39 -50.49 -7.31
CA LYS A 138 41.48 -51.17 -6.61
C LYS A 138 42.82 -50.68 -7.13
#